data_AF-A0A9P1AXD4-F1
#
_entry.id   AF-A0A9P1AXD4-F1
#
_cell.length_a   1.000
_cell.length_b   1.000
_cell.length_c   1.000
_cell.angle_alpha   90.00
_cell.angle_beta   90.00
_cell.angle_gamma   90.00
#
_symmetry.space_group_name_H-M   'P 1'
#
loop_
_entity.id
_entity.type
_entity.pdbx_description
1 polymer ?
#
loop_
_entity_poly.entity_id
_entity_poly.type
_entity_poly.pdbx_seq_one_letter_code
_entity_poly.pdbx_strand_id
1 'polypeptide(L)'
;MSLYFHPRTSSLFDELLRKMAMDTPFPENSSAFSAGSEIVNNAEKFALNLNVSQFKPEELKINLEGRKLTIQGEQEVKSEDGYSKKSFSRTILLPEDVDLAAVASNLTHEGVLSIEAKKLEAIQGRSIAIQQAGPDTQ
;
A
#
# COMPACT_ATOMS: atom_id res chain seq x y z
N MET A 1 57.01 -9.31 18.62
CA MET A 1 55.65 -9.64 19.07
C MET A 1 54.66 -8.86 18.22
N SER A 2 54.04 -9.50 17.22
CA SER A 2 52.83 -8.98 16.59
C SER A 2 51.94 -10.18 16.31
N LEU A 3 50.85 -10.24 17.07
CA LEU A 3 49.87 -11.31 17.09
C LEU A 3 48.71 -10.87 16.19
N TYR A 4 48.35 -11.74 15.24
CA TYR A 4 46.98 -12.09 14.83
C TYR A 4 46.06 -10.96 14.28
N PHE A 5 45.21 -11.10 13.26
CA PHE A 5 44.57 -12.24 12.61
C PHE A 5 43.93 -11.64 11.33
N HIS A 6 44.04 -12.27 10.16
CA HIS A 6 43.13 -11.99 9.04
C HIS A 6 41.94 -12.96 9.17
N PRO A 7 40.70 -12.47 9.15
CA PRO A 7 39.63 -13.23 8.53
C PRO A 7 39.02 -12.42 7.38
N ARG A 8 39.25 -12.93 6.16
CA ARG A 8 38.36 -12.71 5.02
C ARG A 8 37.05 -13.43 5.32
N THR A 9 35.94 -12.74 5.17
CA THR A 9 34.69 -13.36 4.75
C THR A 9 34.15 -12.53 3.59
N SER A 10 34.60 -12.82 2.36
CA SER A 10 33.90 -12.31 1.18
C SER A 10 32.77 -13.30 0.88
N SER A 11 31.54 -12.89 1.13
CA SER A 11 30.38 -13.66 0.69
C SER A 11 30.33 -13.59 -0.84
N LEU A 12 30.08 -14.72 -1.50
CA LEU A 12 29.80 -14.80 -2.94
C LEU A 12 28.67 -13.83 -3.35
N PHE A 13 27.81 -13.45 -2.40
CA PHE A 13 26.76 -12.45 -2.56
C PHE A 13 27.31 -11.02 -2.73
N ASP A 14 28.39 -10.65 -2.03
CA ASP A 14 29.02 -9.33 -2.15
C ASP A 14 29.73 -9.16 -3.49
N GLU A 15 30.31 -10.24 -4.00
CA GLU A 15 30.94 -10.25 -5.32
C GLU A 15 29.89 -10.21 -6.44
N LEU A 16 28.73 -10.86 -6.25
CA LEU A 16 27.60 -10.78 -7.16
C LEU A 16 26.99 -9.37 -7.21
N LEU A 17 26.81 -8.73 -6.05
CA LEU A 17 26.29 -7.36 -5.93
C LEU A 17 27.26 -6.34 -6.56
N ARG A 18 28.57 -6.52 -6.36
CA ARG A 18 29.59 -5.66 -6.96
C ARG A 18 29.68 -5.83 -8.47
N LYS A 19 29.46 -7.05 -8.97
CA LYS A 19 29.41 -7.35 -10.42
C LYS A 19 28.09 -6.89 -11.07
N MET A 20 27.04 -6.67 -10.28
CA MET A 20 25.77 -6.06 -10.73
C MET A 20 25.78 -4.52 -10.62
N ALA A 21 26.72 -3.94 -9.87
CA ALA A 21 26.81 -2.50 -9.59
C ALA A 21 27.65 -1.69 -10.61
N MET A 22 28.07 -2.27 -11.73
CA MET A 22 28.96 -1.59 -12.70
C MET A 22 28.41 -1.44 -14.13
N ASP A 23 27.12 -1.71 -14.38
CA ASP A 23 26.56 -1.53 -15.74
C ASP A 23 25.07 -1.09 -15.80
N THR A 24 24.55 -0.42 -14.75
CA THR A 24 23.20 0.16 -14.82
C THR A 24 23.23 1.65 -14.56
N PRO A 25 22.94 2.52 -15.56
CA PRO A 25 22.68 3.92 -15.29
C PRO A 25 21.52 4.00 -14.29
N PHE A 26 21.70 4.83 -13.26
CA PHE A 26 20.77 5.07 -12.15
C PHE A 26 19.31 4.82 -12.53
N PRO A 27 18.65 3.77 -12.00
CA PRO A 27 17.20 3.71 -12.11
C PRO A 27 16.64 4.75 -11.14
N GLU A 28 16.10 5.84 -11.69
CA GLU A 28 14.99 6.59 -11.08
C GLU A 28 13.84 5.60 -10.85
N ASN A 29 13.89 4.88 -9.74
CA ASN A 29 13.01 3.74 -9.52
C ASN A 29 11.71 4.19 -8.86
N SER A 30 10.90 4.93 -9.61
CA SER A 30 9.46 5.03 -9.38
C SER A 30 8.71 3.77 -9.84
N SER A 31 9.38 2.85 -10.55
CA SER A 31 8.75 1.70 -11.22
C SER A 31 8.78 0.37 -10.46
N ALA A 32 9.62 0.20 -9.42
CA ALA A 32 9.70 -1.06 -8.67
C ALA A 32 8.42 -1.40 -7.88
N PHE A 33 7.68 -0.39 -7.39
CA PHE A 33 6.41 -0.61 -6.68
C PHE A 33 5.23 -0.88 -7.62
N SER A 34 5.35 -0.57 -8.91
CA SER A 34 4.32 -0.84 -9.90
C SER A 34 4.23 -2.35 -10.23
N ALA A 35 5.38 -3.04 -10.27
CA ALA A 35 5.46 -4.45 -10.67
C ALA A 35 4.86 -5.43 -9.66
N GLY A 36 4.65 -5.03 -8.40
CA GLY A 36 4.14 -5.88 -7.32
C GLY A 36 2.72 -5.54 -6.85
N SER A 37 1.94 -4.85 -7.69
CA SER A 37 0.58 -4.47 -7.33
C SER A 37 -0.49 -5.05 -8.23
N GLU A 38 -1.54 -5.56 -7.59
CA GLU A 38 -2.75 -6.03 -8.25
C GLU A 38 -3.92 -5.14 -7.83
N ILE A 39 -4.73 -4.70 -8.80
CA ILE A 39 -5.98 -3.97 -8.55
C ILE A 39 -7.12 -4.80 -9.13
N VAL A 40 -8.11 -5.10 -8.29
CA VAL A 40 -9.37 -5.72 -8.69
C VAL A 40 -10.48 -4.70 -8.52
N ASN A 41 -11.23 -4.45 -9.60
CA ASN A 41 -12.40 -3.59 -9.57
C ASN A 41 -13.53 -4.30 -10.30
N ASN A 42 -14.44 -4.92 -9.56
CA ASN A 42 -15.58 -5.64 -10.09
C ASN A 42 -16.90 -5.09 -9.52
N ALA A 43 -18.04 -5.69 -9.88
CA ALA A 43 -19.36 -5.21 -9.45
C ALA A 43 -19.61 -5.33 -7.93
N GLU A 44 -18.82 -6.14 -7.22
CA GLU A 44 -19.02 -6.40 -5.78
C GLU A 44 -18.07 -5.57 -4.91
N LYS A 45 -16.82 -5.41 -5.35
CA LYS A 45 -15.78 -4.76 -4.57
C LYS A 45 -14.68 -4.11 -5.40
N PHE A 46 -13.99 -3.20 -4.73
CA PHE A 46 -12.66 -2.74 -5.08
C PHE A 46 -11.64 -3.40 -4.14
N ALA A 47 -10.52 -3.87 -4.68
CA ALA A 47 -9.40 -4.39 -3.89
C ALA A 47 -8.06 -3.99 -4.53
N LEU A 48 -7.08 -3.71 -3.68
CA LEU A 48 -5.70 -3.38 -4.03
C LEU A 48 -4.76 -4.21 -3.17
N ASN A 49 -3.88 -4.96 -3.80
CA ASN A 49 -2.77 -5.62 -3.13
C ASN A 49 -1.46 -4.92 -3.51
N LEU A 50 -0.60 -4.72 -2.53
CA LEU A 50 0.72 -4.11 -2.70
C LEU A 50 1.73 -4.84 -1.83
N ASN A 51 2.83 -5.30 -2.44
CA ASN A 51 3.98 -5.78 -1.68
C ASN A 51 4.72 -4.59 -1.03
N VAL A 52 4.73 -4.57 0.29
CA VAL A 52 5.39 -3.56 1.14
C VAL A 52 6.38 -4.21 2.12
N SER A 53 6.86 -5.43 1.84
CA SER A 53 7.73 -6.21 2.74
C SER A 53 9.07 -5.54 3.07
N GLN A 54 9.42 -4.46 2.35
CA GLN A 54 10.61 -3.65 2.58
C GLN A 54 10.43 -2.57 3.65
N PHE A 55 9.22 -2.43 4.22
CA PHE A 55 8.86 -1.44 5.23
C PHE A 55 8.21 -2.14 6.41
N LYS A 56 8.43 -1.60 7.60
CA LYS A 56 7.72 -2.05 8.80
C LYS A 56 6.30 -1.48 8.84
N PRO A 57 5.35 -2.14 9.53
CA PRO A 57 3.98 -1.62 9.67
C PRO A 57 3.93 -0.17 10.18
N GLU A 58 4.79 0.19 11.12
CA GLU A 58 4.88 1.54 11.71
C GLU A 58 5.46 2.60 10.76
N GLU A 59 6.12 2.18 9.68
CA GLU A 59 6.70 3.06 8.65
C GLU A 59 5.72 3.33 7.51
N LEU A 60 4.56 2.66 7.53
CA LEU A 60 3.51 2.76 6.52
C LEU A 60 2.41 3.72 6.96
N LYS A 61 1.88 4.49 6.01
CA LYS A 61 0.76 5.39 6.21
C LYS A 61 -0.25 5.26 5.10
N ILE A 62 -1.52 5.14 5.48
CA ILE A 62 -2.66 5.16 4.56
C ILE A 62 -3.51 6.38 4.89
N ASN A 63 -3.86 7.14 3.87
CA ASN A 63 -4.74 8.30 3.99
C ASN A 63 -5.84 8.25 2.93
N LEU A 64 -7.08 8.52 3.32
CA LEU A 64 -8.20 8.66 2.41
C LEU A 64 -8.77 10.07 2.55
N GLU A 65 -8.55 10.89 1.51
CA GLU A 65 -9.07 12.26 1.44
C GLU A 65 -10.10 12.35 0.32
N GLY A 66 -11.38 12.43 0.67
CA GLY A 66 -12.46 12.24 -0.28
C GLY A 66 -12.38 10.85 -0.92
N ARG A 67 -12.06 10.79 -2.22
CA ARG A 67 -11.84 9.54 -2.96
C ARG A 67 -10.38 9.23 -3.25
N LYS A 68 -9.46 10.09 -2.81
CA LYS A 68 -8.03 9.94 -3.06
C LYS A 68 -7.42 9.08 -1.96
N LEU A 69 -7.16 7.81 -2.29
CA LEU A 69 -6.44 6.87 -1.43
C LEU A 69 -4.94 7.03 -1.66
N THR A 70 -4.19 7.37 -0.61
CA THR A 70 -2.74 7.54 -0.66
C THR A 70 -2.07 6.59 0.32
N ILE A 71 -1.07 5.84 -0.16
CA ILE A 71 -0.30 4.86 0.60
C ILE A 71 1.15 5.31 0.53
N GLN A 72 1.77 5.49 1.69
CA GLN A 72 3.14 5.97 1.81
C GLN A 72 3.93 5.02 2.68
N GLY A 73 5.23 4.89 2.40
CA GLY A 73 6.17 4.24 3.29
C GLY A 73 7.46 5.03 3.32
N GLU A 74 8.05 5.16 4.51
CA GLU A 74 9.32 5.85 4.71
C GLU A 74 10.17 5.09 5.72
N GLN A 75 11.33 4.61 5.28
CA GLN A 75 12.28 3.89 6.11
C GLN A 75 13.62 4.63 6.09
N GLU A 76 14.16 4.90 7.27
CA GLU A 76 15.51 5.44 7.46
C GLU A 76 16.32 4.49 8.35
N VAL A 77 17.39 3.93 7.79
CA VAL A 77 18.31 3.04 8.51
C VAL A 77 19.61 3.81 8.72
N LYS A 78 19.99 4.00 9.99
CA LYS A 78 21.30 4.54 10.37
C LYS A 78 22.22 3.39 10.76
N SER A 79 23.46 3.47 10.32
CA SER A 79 24.53 2.53 10.64
C SER A 79 25.81 3.32 10.97
N GLU A 80 26.81 2.65 11.52
CA GLU A 80 28.07 3.30 11.93
C GLU A 80 28.77 4.02 10.76
N ASP A 81 28.60 3.51 9.53
CA ASP A 81 29.24 4.02 8.32
C ASP A 81 28.34 4.92 7.44
N GLY A 82 27.10 5.20 7.85
CA GLY A 82 26.21 6.07 7.06
C GLY A 82 24.71 5.92 7.34
N TYR A 83 23.90 6.45 6.44
CA TYR A 83 22.44 6.31 6.49
C TYR A 83 21.88 5.90 5.12
N SER A 84 20.83 5.09 5.12
CA SER A 84 20.06 4.70 3.95
C SER A 84 18.61 5.11 4.15
N LYS A 85 18.04 5.80 3.16
CA LYS A 85 16.63 6.21 3.16
C LYS A 85 15.91 5.60 1.97
N LYS A 86 14.75 4.98 2.22
CA LYS A 86 13.83 4.48 1.20
C LYS A 86 12.47 5.11 1.43
N SER A 87 11.82 5.57 0.38
CA SER A 87 10.44 6.05 0.46
C SER A 87 9.64 5.67 -0.77
N PHE A 88 8.33 5.51 -0.57
CA PHE A 88 7.37 5.41 -1.66
C PHE A 88 6.11 6.20 -1.33
N SER A 89 5.42 6.62 -2.37
CA SER A 89 4.08 7.21 -2.28
C SER A 89 3.29 6.75 -3.49
N ARG A 90 2.13 6.16 -3.23
CA ARG A 90 1.20 5.76 -4.27
C ARG A 90 -0.17 6.33 -3.98
N THR A 91 -0.72 7.01 -4.98
CA THR A 91 -2.06 7.56 -4.92
C THR A 91 -2.94 6.88 -5.96
N ILE A 92 -4.14 6.48 -5.54
CA ILE A 92 -5.17 5.92 -6.41
C ILE A 92 -6.47 6.69 -6.14
N LEU A 93 -7.20 6.99 -7.21
CA LEU A 93 -8.55 7.54 -7.12
C LEU A 93 -9.52 6.37 -7.04
N LEU A 94 -10.26 6.27 -5.94
CA LEU A 94 -11.28 5.23 -5.78
C LEU A 94 -12.44 5.50 -6.75
N PRO A 95 -12.95 4.44 -7.42
CA PRO A 95 -14.13 4.54 -8.27
C PRO A 95 -15.35 5.14 -7.55
N GLU A 96 -16.27 5.74 -8.32
CA GLU A 96 -17.39 6.49 -7.73
C GLU A 96 -18.42 5.62 -7.01
N ASP A 97 -18.49 4.37 -7.43
CA ASP A 97 -19.38 3.34 -6.92
C ASP A 97 -18.78 2.61 -5.72
N VAL A 98 -17.64 3.04 -5.16
CA VAL A 98 -17.07 2.47 -3.93
C VAL A 98 -17.66 3.14 -2.70
N ASP A 99 -18.06 2.32 -1.72
CA ASP A 99 -18.42 2.78 -0.39
C ASP A 99 -17.14 3.14 0.39
N LEU A 100 -16.91 4.45 0.54
CA LEU A 100 -15.75 4.99 1.23
C LEU A 100 -15.72 4.66 2.72
N ALA A 101 -16.90 4.46 3.34
CA ALA A 101 -16.98 4.10 4.76
C ALA A 101 -16.61 2.62 4.99
N ALA A 102 -16.72 1.78 3.96
CA ALA A 102 -16.37 0.37 3.99
C ALA A 102 -14.91 0.09 3.61
N VAL A 103 -14.08 1.12 3.41
CA VAL A 103 -12.65 0.95 3.10
C VAL A 103 -11.93 0.39 4.32
N ALA A 104 -11.29 -0.76 4.14
CA ALA A 104 -10.51 -1.46 5.16
C ALA A 104 -9.13 -1.82 4.62
N SER A 105 -8.14 -1.88 5.51
CA SER A 105 -6.78 -2.30 5.18
C SER A 105 -6.30 -3.44 6.08
N ASN A 106 -5.55 -4.38 5.52
CA ASN A 106 -4.93 -5.49 6.23
C ASN A 106 -3.51 -5.73 5.72
N LEU A 107 -2.56 -5.99 6.61
CA LEU A 107 -1.17 -6.31 6.27
C LEU A 107 -0.86 -7.75 6.69
N THR A 108 -0.43 -8.58 5.74
CA THR A 108 -0.03 -9.97 6.02
C THR A 108 1.37 -10.04 6.63
N HIS A 109 1.69 -11.16 7.29
CA HIS A 109 3.04 -11.42 7.80
C HIS A 109 4.12 -11.49 6.70
N GLU A 110 3.73 -11.79 5.46
CA GLU A 110 4.65 -11.78 4.30
C GLU A 110 4.88 -10.36 3.74
N GLY A 111 4.26 -9.33 4.33
CA GLY A 111 4.43 -7.95 3.92
C GLY A 111 3.55 -7.55 2.73
N VAL A 112 2.38 -8.19 2.55
CA VAL A 112 1.41 -7.79 1.52
C VAL A 112 0.32 -6.93 2.16
N LEU A 113 0.26 -5.65 1.77
CA LEU A 113 -0.80 -4.74 2.15
C LEU A 113 -2.00 -4.91 1.21
N SER A 114 -3.13 -5.30 1.77
CA SER A 114 -4.42 -5.41 1.09
C SER A 114 -5.32 -4.25 1.51
N ILE A 115 -5.91 -3.54 0.57
CA ILE A 115 -6.92 -2.51 0.81
C ILE A 115 -8.16 -2.89 0.02
N GLU A 116 -9.29 -3.02 0.70
CA GLU A 116 -10.55 -3.43 0.08
C GLU A 116 -11.72 -2.54 0.50
N ALA A 117 -12.71 -2.44 -0.37
CA ALA A 117 -13.93 -1.70 -0.13
C ALA A 117 -15.08 -2.29 -0.96
N LYS A 118 -16.28 -2.31 -0.37
CA LYS A 118 -17.49 -2.75 -1.07
C LYS A 118 -17.97 -1.69 -2.05
N LYS A 119 -18.76 -2.10 -3.04
CA LYS A 119 -19.52 -1.15 -3.86
C LYS A 119 -20.72 -0.60 -3.08
N LEU A 120 -21.07 0.65 -3.36
CA LEU A 120 -22.31 1.26 -2.90
C LEU A 120 -23.47 0.43 -3.45
N GLU A 121 -24.37 -0.01 -2.57
CA GLU A 121 -25.56 -0.70 -3.02
C GLU A 121 -26.39 0.25 -3.90
N ALA A 122 -26.83 -0.25 -5.06
CA ALA A 122 -27.76 0.49 -5.88
C ALA A 122 -29.03 0.69 -5.06
N ILE A 123 -29.33 1.94 -4.68
CA ILE A 123 -30.56 2.29 -3.98
C ILE A 123 -31.71 1.98 -4.94
N GLN A 124 -32.30 0.79 -4.82
CA GLN A 124 -33.56 0.50 -5.49
C GLN A 124 -34.60 1.43 -4.85
N GLY A 125 -35.08 2.40 -5.63
CA GLY A 125 -36.02 3.42 -5.14
C GLY A 125 -37.18 2.78 -4.38
N ARG A 126 -37.42 3.22 -3.14
CA ARG A 126 -38.54 2.73 -2.34
C ARG A 126 -39.80 3.55 -2.64
N SER A 127 -40.93 2.87 -2.84
CA SER A 127 -42.25 3.53 -2.86
C SER A 127 -42.58 4.02 -1.44
N ILE A 128 -42.94 5.29 -1.32
CA ILE A 128 -43.39 5.88 -0.05
C ILE A 128 -44.91 5.98 -0.12
N ALA A 129 -45.60 5.24 0.74
CA ALA A 129 -47.06 5.33 0.86
C ALA A 129 -47.45 6.64 1.57
N ILE A 130 -48.44 7.35 1.02
CA ILE A 130 -49.03 8.52 1.64
C ILE A 130 -50.01 8.05 2.73
N GLN A 131 -49.79 8.44 3.98
CA GLN A 131 -50.76 8.22 5.05
C GLN A 131 -51.86 9.29 4.98
N GLN A 132 -53.11 8.87 4.83
CA GLN A 132 -54.24 9.79 4.94
C GLN A 132 -54.49 10.13 6.41
N ALA A 133 -54.70 11.41 6.71
CA ALA A 133 -55.13 11.84 8.04
C ALA A 133 -56.51 11.23 8.35
N GLY A 134 -56.67 10.71 9.56
CA GLY A 134 -57.96 10.20 10.04
C GLY A 134 -59.02 11.30 10.05
N PRO A 135 -60.32 10.94 9.98
CA PRO A 135 -61.40 11.93 9.98
C PRO A 135 -61.38 12.73 11.29
N ASP A 136 -61.34 14.07 11.17
CA ASP A 136 -61.53 14.99 12.29
C ASP A 136 -62.89 14.69 12.95
N THR A 137 -62.86 14.17 14.17
CA THR A 137 -64.06 13.95 14.98
C THR A 137 -64.37 15.26 15.68
N GLN A 138 -65.51 15.87 15.37
CA GLN A 138 -66.07 17.03 16.06
C GLN A 138 -66.55 16.68 17.47
#